data_AF-I4F360-F1
#
_entry.id   AF-I4F360-F1
#
_cell.length_a   1.000
_cell.length_b   1.000
_cell.length_c   1.000
_cell.angle_alpha   90.00
_cell.angle_beta   90.00
_cell.angle_gamma   90.00
#
_symmetry.space_group_name_H-M   'P 1'
#
loop_
_entity.id
_entity.type
_entity.pdbx_description
1 polymer ?
#
loop_
_entity_poly.entity_id
_entity_poly.type
_entity_poly.pdbx_seq_one_letter_code
_entity_poly.pdbx_strand_id
1 'polypeptide(L)'
;MSESTATAQTSPAERSEESGGHGGGTTAILAALAANIGIAIAKFVAFLITGASSMLAEAIHSLADSGNQVLLLVGGKRAKRAATPDHPFGFGRDRYIYSFIVAIVLFSVGGLFAVYQGVQKLQHPEE
;
A
#
# COMPACT_ATOMS: atom_id res chain seq x y z
N MET A 1 -54.19 -26.02 -11.72
CA MET A 1 -53.09 -25.87 -12.70
C MET A 1 -53.59 -24.88 -13.74
N SER A 2 -53.05 -23.67 -13.91
CA SER A 2 -51.68 -23.18 -13.69
C SER A 2 -51.67 -21.79 -13.08
N GLU A 3 -50.64 -21.52 -12.27
CA GLU A 3 -50.38 -20.25 -11.62
C GLU A 3 -50.07 -19.14 -12.64
N SER A 4 -50.71 -17.99 -12.41
CA SER A 4 -50.48 -16.74 -13.11
C SER A 4 -49.06 -16.24 -12.84
N THR A 5 -48.22 -16.28 -13.87
CA THR A 5 -46.84 -15.80 -13.82
C THR A 5 -46.84 -14.28 -13.74
N ALA A 6 -46.62 -13.74 -12.54
CA ALA A 6 -46.36 -12.32 -12.34
C ALA A 6 -44.97 -11.95 -12.89
N THR A 7 -44.94 -11.32 -14.06
CA THR A 7 -43.79 -10.57 -14.55
C THR A 7 -43.59 -9.33 -13.67
N ALA A 8 -42.70 -9.42 -12.68
CA ALA A 8 -42.14 -8.24 -12.01
C ALA A 8 -41.04 -7.63 -12.90
N GLN A 9 -41.47 -6.69 -13.74
CA GLN A 9 -40.60 -5.87 -14.58
C GLN A 9 -39.92 -4.82 -13.69
N THR A 10 -38.66 -5.05 -13.32
CA THR A 10 -37.86 -4.04 -12.61
C THR A 10 -37.48 -2.91 -13.57
N SER A 11 -37.78 -1.68 -13.15
CA SER A 11 -37.65 -0.45 -13.92
C SER A 11 -36.19 -0.15 -14.30
N PRO A 12 -35.89 0.36 -15.51
CA PRO A 12 -34.54 0.74 -15.93
C PRO A 12 -33.86 1.82 -15.06
N ALA A 13 -34.62 2.54 -14.23
CA ALA A 13 -34.12 3.66 -13.44
C ALA A 13 -33.20 3.25 -12.26
N GLU A 14 -33.36 2.04 -11.71
CA GLU A 14 -32.54 1.57 -10.58
C GLU A 14 -31.15 1.06 -11.01
N ARG A 15 -30.92 0.89 -12.31
CA ARG A 15 -29.62 0.45 -12.85
C ARG A 15 -28.59 1.56 -12.99
N SER A 16 -28.95 2.78 -12.60
CA SER A 16 -28.16 4.00 -12.85
C SER A 16 -27.23 4.39 -11.70
N GLU A 17 -27.41 3.82 -10.50
CA GLU A 17 -26.66 4.26 -9.31
C GLU A 17 -25.40 3.43 -8.99
N GLU A 18 -25.21 2.25 -9.60
CA GLU A 18 -24.00 1.42 -9.43
C GLU A 18 -22.92 1.65 -10.51
N SER A 19 -23.00 2.75 -11.26
CA SER A 19 -21.97 3.12 -12.26
C SER A 19 -21.02 4.22 -11.76
N GLY A 20 -20.78 4.27 -10.45
CA GLY A 20 -19.85 5.19 -9.82
C GLY A 20 -18.40 4.69 -9.83
N GLY A 21 -17.66 4.89 -10.93
CA GLY A 21 -16.22 5.18 -10.84
C GLY A 21 -15.20 4.11 -11.27
N HIS A 22 -15.34 3.49 -12.44
CA HIS A 22 -14.25 2.67 -13.03
C HIS A 22 -13.10 3.47 -13.69
N GLY A 23 -13.04 4.78 -13.45
CA GLY A 23 -11.84 5.62 -13.66
C GLY A 23 -10.97 5.81 -12.39
N GLY A 24 -11.39 5.25 -11.24
CA GLY A 24 -10.87 5.61 -9.92
C GLY A 24 -9.67 4.81 -9.41
N GLY A 25 -9.30 3.68 -10.03
CA GLY A 25 -8.29 2.76 -9.46
C GLY A 25 -6.91 3.40 -9.21
N THR A 26 -6.36 4.09 -10.21
CA THR A 26 -5.06 4.78 -10.07
C THR A 26 -5.15 5.94 -9.08
N THR A 27 -6.25 6.71 -9.11
CA THR A 27 -6.50 7.83 -8.20
C THR A 27 -6.63 7.36 -6.75
N ALA A 28 -7.32 6.24 -6.52
CA ALA A 28 -7.46 5.62 -5.21
C ALA A 28 -6.10 5.13 -4.68
N ILE A 29 -5.27 4.51 -5.53
CA ILE A 29 -3.92 4.09 -5.13
C ILE A 29 -3.04 5.31 -4.80
N LEU A 30 -3.13 6.40 -5.57
CA LEU A 30 -2.42 7.65 -5.30
C LEU A 30 -2.87 8.33 -3.99
N ALA A 31 -4.18 8.36 -3.74
CA ALA A 31 -4.73 8.89 -2.49
C ALA A 31 -4.27 8.08 -1.28
N ALA A 32 -4.31 6.75 -1.40
CA ALA A 32 -3.85 5.85 -0.36
C ALA A 32 -2.33 5.96 -0.13
N LEU A 33 -1.54 6.18 -1.20
CA LEU A 33 -0.11 6.45 -1.12
C LEU A 33 0.18 7.73 -0.33
N ALA A 34 -0.49 8.83 -0.67
CA ALA A 34 -0.32 10.10 0.02
C ALA A 34 -0.70 9.98 1.50
N ALA A 35 -1.82 9.30 1.80
CA ALA A 35 -2.26 9.06 3.17
C ALA A 35 -1.24 8.25 3.98
N ASN A 36 -0.75 7.13 3.45
CA ASN A 36 0.22 6.29 4.16
C ASN A 36 1.57 6.99 4.36
N ILE A 37 2.05 7.77 3.39
CA ILE A 37 3.27 8.57 3.58
C ILE A 37 3.06 9.62 4.68
N GLY A 38 1.92 10.31 4.67
CA GLY A 38 1.57 11.29 5.70
C GLY A 38 1.53 10.67 7.10
N ILE A 39 0.90 9.50 7.23
CA ILE A 39 0.82 8.75 8.49
C ILE A 39 2.22 8.28 8.93
N ALA A 40 3.03 7.75 8.02
CA ALA A 40 4.40 7.32 8.32
C ALA A 40 5.26 8.47 8.86
N ILE A 41 5.19 9.65 8.23
CA ILE A 41 5.90 10.86 8.69
C ILE A 41 5.41 11.28 10.07
N ALA A 42 4.09 11.36 10.28
CA ALA A 42 3.53 11.76 11.56
C ALA A 42 3.96 10.81 12.70
N LYS A 43 3.91 9.49 12.47
CA LYS A 43 4.35 8.48 13.44
C LYS A 43 5.85 8.52 13.69
N PHE A 44 6.66 8.77 12.66
CA PHE A 44 8.10 8.92 12.82
C PHE A 44 8.46 10.18 13.63
N VAL A 45 7.79 11.31 13.39
CA VAL A 45 7.94 12.51 14.21
C VAL A 45 7.49 12.24 15.65
N ALA A 46 6.37 11.55 15.86
CA ALA A 46 5.94 11.14 17.18
C ALA A 46 6.99 10.24 17.87
N PHE A 47 7.64 9.34 17.13
CA PHE A 47 8.78 8.57 17.63
C PHE A 47 9.97 9.47 18.01
N LEU A 48 10.33 10.47 17.22
CA LEU A 48 11.43 11.38 17.56
C LEU A 48 11.16 12.17 18.85
N ILE A 49 9.89 12.51 19.11
CA ILE A 49 9.48 13.25 20.31
C ILE A 49 9.39 12.31 21.53
N THR A 50 8.81 11.12 21.36
CA THR A 50 8.52 10.18 22.46
C THR A 50 9.66 9.20 22.74
N GLY A 51 10.52 8.96 21.76
CA GLY A 51 11.53 7.90 21.77
C GLY A 51 10.95 6.49 21.90
N ALA A 52 9.65 6.29 21.65
CA ALA A 52 8.95 5.02 21.87
C ALA A 52 9.12 4.06 20.68
N SER A 53 9.76 2.91 20.90
CA SER A 53 10.00 1.91 19.84
C SER A 53 8.72 1.43 19.15
N SER A 54 7.56 1.43 19.83
CA SER A 54 6.26 1.11 19.23
C SER A 54 5.85 2.11 18.13
N MET A 55 6.11 3.41 18.31
CA MET A 55 5.83 4.43 17.31
C MET A 55 6.72 4.26 16.08
N LEU A 56 7.99 3.88 16.27
CA LEU A 56 8.89 3.56 15.16
C LEU A 56 8.40 2.33 14.37
N ALA A 57 7.97 1.28 15.06
CA ALA A 57 7.42 0.09 14.43
C ALA A 57 6.18 0.41 13.58
N GLU A 58 5.26 1.24 14.10
CA GLU A 58 4.09 1.66 13.33
C GLU A 58 4.42 2.61 12.16
N ALA A 59 5.46 3.45 12.28
CA ALA A 59 5.94 4.28 11.18
C ALA A 59 6.51 3.42 10.03
N ILE A 60 7.31 2.40 10.37
CA ILE A 60 7.86 1.43 9.39
C ILE A 60 6.72 0.66 8.71
N HIS A 61 5.69 0.26 9.46
CA HIS A 61 4.51 -0.41 8.90
C HIS A 61 3.82 0.46 7.82
N SER A 62 3.51 1.70 8.16
CA SER A 62 2.84 2.62 7.22
C SER A 62 3.70 2.91 5.98
N LEU A 63 5.02 2.95 6.13
CA LEU A 63 5.97 3.11 5.03
C LEU A 63 6.03 1.86 4.12
N ALA A 64 5.89 0.66 4.68
CA ALA A 64 5.78 -0.56 3.90
C ALA A 64 4.49 -0.59 3.06
N ASP A 65 3.37 -0.11 3.61
CA ASP A 65 2.11 0.01 2.86
C ASP A 65 2.19 1.03 1.72
N SER A 66 2.89 2.16 1.94
CA SER A 66 3.23 3.09 0.86
C SER A 66 4.05 2.41 -0.23
N GLY A 67 5.02 1.58 0.16
CA GLY A 67 5.74 0.70 -0.75
C GLY A 67 4.77 -0.09 -1.62
N ASN A 68 3.86 -0.87 -1.01
CA ASN A 68 2.85 -1.68 -1.70
C ASN A 68 2.04 -0.90 -2.75
N GLN A 69 1.67 0.36 -2.44
CA GLN A 69 0.95 1.24 -3.36
C GLN A 69 1.81 1.74 -4.53
N VAL A 70 3.08 2.12 -4.30
CA VAL A 70 4.01 2.45 -5.40
C VAL A 70 4.13 1.28 -6.37
N LEU A 71 4.16 0.06 -5.84
CA LEU A 71 4.26 -1.15 -6.62
C LEU A 71 2.99 -1.37 -7.43
N LEU A 72 1.80 -1.18 -6.84
CA LEU A 72 0.53 -1.21 -7.57
C LEU A 72 0.56 -0.26 -8.78
N LEU A 73 1.04 0.97 -8.59
CA LEU A 73 1.14 1.97 -9.65
C LEU A 73 2.15 1.56 -10.73
N VAL A 74 3.37 1.19 -10.35
CA VAL A 74 4.44 0.84 -11.30
C VAL A 74 4.12 -0.46 -12.02
N GLY A 75 3.64 -1.49 -11.30
CA GLY A 75 3.24 -2.76 -11.88
C GLY A 75 1.99 -2.64 -12.74
N GLY A 76 1.01 -1.80 -12.39
CA GLY A 76 -0.11 -1.50 -13.27
C GLY A 76 0.32 -0.85 -14.59
N LYS A 77 1.38 -0.03 -14.57
CA LYS A 77 1.93 0.61 -15.77
C LYS A 77 2.83 -0.34 -16.58
N ARG A 78 3.63 -1.19 -15.93
CA ARG A 78 4.51 -2.18 -16.58
C ARG A 78 3.78 -3.43 -17.07
N ALA A 79 2.73 -3.88 -16.38
CA ALA A 79 1.91 -5.01 -16.82
C ALA A 79 1.15 -4.71 -18.13
N LYS A 80 0.91 -3.42 -18.44
CA LYS A 80 0.36 -2.97 -19.72
C LYS A 80 1.40 -2.97 -20.86
N ARG A 81 2.67 -3.24 -20.58
CA ARG A 81 3.73 -3.30 -21.59
C ARG A 81 3.62 -4.63 -22.34
N ALA A 82 3.59 -4.56 -23.67
CA ALA A 82 3.51 -5.74 -24.53
C ALA A 82 4.71 -6.69 -24.29
N ALA A 83 4.45 -8.00 -24.40
CA ALA A 83 5.49 -9.03 -24.28
C ALA A 83 6.57 -8.84 -25.35
N THR A 84 7.82 -9.04 -24.97
CA THR A 84 9.00 -9.00 -25.87
C THR A 84 9.57 -10.42 -26.03
N PRO A 85 10.41 -10.68 -27.05
CA PRO A 85 11.06 -11.98 -27.23
C PRO A 85 11.84 -12.45 -25.99
N ASP A 86 12.45 -11.51 -25.25
CA ASP A 86 13.19 -11.77 -24.00
C ASP A 86 12.27 -12.00 -22.78
N HIS A 87 11.01 -11.54 -22.85
CA HIS A 87 9.99 -11.73 -21.82
C HIS A 87 8.68 -12.25 -22.43
N PRO A 88 8.64 -13.52 -22.86
CA PRO A 88 7.49 -14.11 -23.55
C PRO A 88 6.24 -14.20 -22.66
N PHE A 89 6.39 -14.14 -21.33
CA PHE A 89 5.30 -14.11 -20.36
C PHE A 89 4.91 -12.69 -19.89
N GLY A 90 5.53 -11.63 -20.44
CA GLY A 90 5.30 -10.24 -20.06
C GLY A 90 5.96 -9.81 -18.74
N PHE A 91 5.72 -8.56 -18.33
CA PHE A 91 6.42 -7.89 -17.22
C PHE A 91 5.62 -7.82 -15.90
N GLY A 92 4.60 -8.66 -15.74
CA GLY A 92 3.70 -8.59 -14.58
C GLY A 92 4.37 -8.86 -13.22
N ARG A 93 5.44 -9.67 -13.19
CA ARG A 93 6.11 -10.11 -11.95
C ARG A 93 7.18 -9.14 -11.41
N ASP A 94 7.71 -8.24 -12.25
CA ASP A 94 8.75 -7.28 -11.88
C ASP A 94 8.39 -6.48 -10.64
N ARG A 95 7.12 -6.13 -10.52
CA ARG A 95 6.57 -5.41 -9.38
C ARG A 95 6.95 -6.08 -8.06
N TYR A 96 6.76 -7.39 -7.91
CA TYR A 96 7.00 -8.07 -6.64
C TYR A 96 8.48 -8.02 -6.23
N ILE A 97 9.41 -8.00 -7.20
CA ILE A 97 10.86 -7.90 -6.94
C ILE A 97 11.21 -6.53 -6.36
N TYR A 98 10.76 -5.44 -6.98
CA TYR A 98 11.03 -4.09 -6.44
C TYR A 98 10.38 -3.91 -5.05
N SER A 99 9.23 -4.56 -4.83
CA SER A 99 8.53 -4.54 -3.55
C SER A 99 9.39 -5.09 -2.43
N PHE A 100 9.98 -6.24 -2.75
CA PHE A 100 10.81 -6.99 -1.85
C PHE A 100 12.11 -6.24 -1.53
N ILE A 101 12.72 -5.60 -2.52
CA ILE A 101 13.92 -4.75 -2.31
C ILE A 101 13.61 -3.58 -1.37
N VAL A 102 12.51 -2.86 -1.61
CA VAL A 102 12.12 -1.71 -0.76
C VAL A 102 11.86 -2.17 0.67
N ALA A 103 11.16 -3.29 0.86
CA ALA A 103 10.92 -3.87 2.19
C ALA A 103 12.23 -4.21 2.90
N ILE A 104 13.21 -4.82 2.22
CA ILE A 104 14.54 -5.14 2.78
C ILE A 104 15.28 -3.87 3.20
N VAL A 105 15.29 -2.83 2.37
CA VAL A 105 15.99 -1.57 2.68
C VAL A 105 15.36 -0.89 3.90
N LEU A 106 14.03 -0.77 3.92
CA LEU A 106 13.30 -0.16 5.03
C LEU A 106 13.47 -0.93 6.34
N PHE A 107 13.34 -2.25 6.27
CA PHE A 107 13.54 -3.12 7.42
C PHE A 107 14.97 -3.02 7.95
N SER A 108 15.97 -3.01 7.07
CA SER A 108 17.38 -2.96 7.47
C SER A 108 17.71 -1.62 8.11
N VAL A 109 17.36 -0.50 7.47
CA VAL A 109 17.67 0.85 7.97
C VAL A 109 16.87 1.14 9.24
N GLY A 110 15.55 0.92 9.22
CA GLY A 110 14.69 1.16 10.37
C GLY A 110 14.98 0.24 11.55
N GLY A 111 15.22 -1.04 11.27
CA GLY A 111 15.56 -2.05 12.27
C GLY A 111 16.91 -1.81 12.93
N LEU A 112 17.98 -1.56 12.14
CA LEU A 112 19.29 -1.22 12.72
C LEU A 112 19.22 0.03 13.57
N PHE A 113 18.53 1.07 13.09
CA PHE A 113 18.37 2.31 13.83
C PHE A 113 17.60 2.10 15.15
N ALA A 114 16.52 1.31 15.13
CA ALA A 114 15.75 0.96 16.32
C ALA A 114 16.61 0.20 17.33
N VAL A 115 17.39 -0.79 16.88
CA VAL A 115 18.28 -1.58 17.73
C VAL A 115 19.39 -0.72 18.30
N TYR A 116 20.00 0.13 17.49
CA TYR A 116 21.05 1.06 17.93
C TYR A 116 20.54 1.99 19.04
N GLN A 117 19.40 2.65 18.80
CA GLN A 117 18.74 3.50 19.79
C GLN A 117 18.35 2.73 21.06
N GLY A 118 17.86 1.50 20.92
CA GLY A 118 17.52 0.63 22.03
C GLY A 118 18.74 0.29 22.89
N VAL A 119 19.84 -0.14 22.25
CA VAL A 119 21.08 -0.48 22.96
C VAL A 119 21.70 0.75 23.62
N GLN A 120 21.71 1.91 22.94
CA GLN A 120 22.18 3.15 23.52
C GLN A 120 21.40 3.53 24.78
N LYS A 121 20.05 3.48 24.74
CA LYS A 121 19.21 3.75 25.92
C LYS A 121 19.45 2.77 27.08
N LEU A 122 19.83 1.53 26.80
CA LEU A 122 20.15 0.54 27.83
C LEU A 122 21.54 0.76 28.45
N GLN A 123 22.49 1.27 27.67
CA GLN A 123 23.87 1.50 28.12
C GLN A 123 24.07 2.85 28.82
N HIS A 124 23.27 3.84 28.42
CA HIS A 124 23.25 5.17 29.01
C HIS A 124 21.81 5.50 29.45
N PRO A 125 21.38 5.03 30.63
CA PRO A 125 20.13 5.46 31.23
C PRO A 125 20.33 6.88 31.80
N GLU A 126 20.31 7.89 30.91
CA GLU A 126 20.09 9.28 31.33
C GLU A 126 18.56 9.43 31.59
N GLU A 127 18.18 10.02 32.73
CA GLU A 127 16.81 10.06 33.29
C GLU A 127 15.67 10.44 32.33
#